data_AF-A0AAE0J7Y6-F1
#
_entry.id   AF-A0AAE0J7Y6-F1
#
_cell.length_a   1.000
_cell.length_b   1.000
_cell.length_c   1.000
_cell.angle_alpha   90.00
_cell.angle_beta   90.00
_cell.angle_gamma   90.00
#
_symmetry.space_group_name_H-M   'P 1'
#
loop_
_entity.id
_entity.type
_entity.pdbx_description
1 polymer ?
#
loop_
_entity_poly.entity_id
_entity_poly.type
_entity_poly.pdbx_seq_one_letter_code
_entity_poly.pdbx_strand_id
1 'polypeptide(L)'
;MSAPTTSGAADVPSSCAANSEQKLPSREEQLAAMTARVEELQKQDPSADLKLEQKWWVPSLDFGSYLQDALPQEISAQFNAIFAKLIQDKFAPEAVAKARKQSRELLQAEYPQALERVEETVFKNEAQFAELHRHLQGVDSIGCAGGNC
;
A
#
# COMPACT_ATOMS: atom_id res chain seq x y z
N MET A 1 50.65 45.38 -26.84
CA MET A 1 50.02 44.88 -28.07
C MET A 1 49.74 43.40 -27.91
N SER A 2 48.67 42.89 -28.55
CA SER A 2 48.39 41.47 -28.82
C SER A 2 48.23 40.49 -27.64
N ALA A 3 47.02 39.94 -27.49
CA ALA A 3 46.81 38.53 -27.18
C ALA A 3 46.91 37.70 -28.49
N PRO A 4 47.01 36.35 -28.44
CA PRO A 4 45.83 35.48 -28.35
C PRO A 4 45.97 34.39 -27.25
N THR A 5 44.96 33.64 -26.76
CA THR A 5 43.96 32.74 -27.42
C THR A 5 44.67 31.54 -28.11
N THR A 6 44.36 30.25 -27.90
CA THR A 6 43.25 29.45 -27.28
C THR A 6 43.90 28.15 -26.68
N SER A 7 43.29 27.15 -26.03
CA SER A 7 41.91 26.72 -25.69
C SER A 7 41.94 25.75 -24.47
N GLY A 8 40.80 25.22 -24.00
CA GLY A 8 40.80 24.12 -23.02
C GLY A 8 39.53 23.90 -22.18
N ALA A 9 38.32 23.91 -22.76
CA ALA A 9 37.10 23.60 -22.01
C ALA A 9 36.97 22.10 -21.72
N ALA A 10 37.11 21.72 -20.45
CA ALA A 10 36.65 20.44 -19.93
C ALA A 10 35.29 20.67 -19.27
N ASP A 11 34.23 20.55 -20.07
CA ASP A 11 32.85 20.64 -19.61
C ASP A 11 32.59 19.55 -18.55
N VAL A 12 32.14 19.95 -17.36
CA VAL A 12 31.69 19.01 -16.32
C VAL A 12 30.17 18.96 -16.44
N PRO A 13 29.60 17.97 -17.16
CA PRO A 13 28.15 17.85 -17.25
C PRO A 13 27.61 17.61 -15.85
N SER A 14 26.87 18.61 -15.33
CA SER A 14 26.22 18.55 -14.02
C SER A 14 25.39 17.27 -13.95
N SER A 15 25.81 16.32 -13.11
CA SER A 15 25.28 14.97 -13.14
C SER A 15 23.77 15.01 -12.94
N CYS A 16 23.04 14.37 -13.85
CA CYS A 16 21.62 14.59 -14.04
C CYS A 16 20.86 14.55 -12.71
N ALA A 17 20.33 15.71 -12.31
CA ALA A 17 19.17 15.77 -11.43
C ALA A 17 17.95 15.24 -12.22
N ALA A 18 17.97 13.94 -12.51
CA ALA A 18 16.85 13.17 -12.96
C ALA A 18 15.88 13.07 -11.78
N ASN A 19 15.23 14.20 -11.48
CA ASN A 19 14.03 14.26 -10.68
C ASN A 19 12.96 13.55 -11.51
N SER A 20 12.98 12.22 -11.48
CA SER A 20 11.95 11.40 -12.08
C SER A 20 10.68 11.69 -11.31
N GLU A 21 9.90 12.63 -11.84
CA GLU A 21 8.48 12.80 -11.53
C GLU A 21 7.80 11.47 -11.84
N GLN A 22 7.82 10.56 -10.86
CA GLN A 22 7.07 9.32 -10.88
C GLN A 22 5.60 9.70 -10.75
N LYS A 23 5.03 10.16 -11.87
CA LYS A 23 3.62 10.49 -11.99
C LYS A 23 2.83 9.29 -11.49
N LEU A 24 2.23 9.43 -10.32
CA LEU A 24 1.44 8.38 -9.71
C LEU A 24 0.33 7.98 -10.70
N PRO A 25 0.08 6.67 -10.88
CA PRO A 25 -0.96 6.22 -11.79
C PRO A 25 -2.30 6.81 -11.36
N SER A 26 -3.05 7.36 -12.31
CA SER A 26 -4.36 7.94 -12.04
C SER A 26 -5.32 6.90 -11.47
N ARG A 27 -6.39 7.36 -10.80
CA ARG A 27 -7.42 6.48 -10.24
C ARG A 27 -7.98 5.49 -11.27
N GLU A 28 -8.13 5.90 -12.53
CA GLU A 28 -8.60 5.02 -13.61
C GLU A 28 -7.57 3.95 -13.98
N GLU A 29 -6.29 4.31 -14.06
CA GLU A 29 -5.18 3.37 -14.28
C GLU A 29 -5.05 2.37 -13.11
N GLN A 30 -5.19 2.83 -11.86
CA GLN A 30 -5.19 1.96 -10.66
C GLN A 30 -6.38 0.98 -10.66
N LEU A 31 -7.58 1.46 -11.00
CA LEU A 31 -8.79 0.65 -11.11
C LEU A 31 -8.68 -0.41 -12.22
N ALA A 32 -8.17 -0.02 -13.40
CA ALA A 32 -7.95 -0.94 -14.52
C ALA A 32 -6.91 -2.01 -14.16
N ALA A 33 -5.77 -1.61 -13.60
CA ALA A 33 -4.70 -2.52 -13.20
C ALA A 33 -5.15 -3.54 -12.14
N MET A 34 -5.91 -3.10 -11.12
CA MET A 34 -6.46 -4.02 -10.12
C MET A 34 -7.56 -4.93 -10.68
N THR A 35 -8.41 -4.43 -11.58
CA THR A 35 -9.43 -5.26 -12.24
C THR A 35 -8.76 -6.38 -13.04
N ALA A 36 -7.80 -6.04 -13.91
CA ALA A 36 -7.04 -7.02 -14.69
C ALA A 36 -6.27 -8.01 -13.81
N ARG A 37 -5.75 -7.57 -12.65
CA ARG A 37 -5.07 -8.44 -11.69
C ARG A 37 -6.02 -9.45 -11.03
N VAL A 38 -7.24 -9.05 -10.64
CA VAL A 38 -8.22 -9.97 -10.04
C VAL A 38 -8.80 -10.92 -11.10
N GLU A 39 -9.02 -10.43 -12.33
CA GLU A 39 -9.34 -11.29 -13.48
C GLU A 39 -8.26 -12.33 -13.77
N GLU A 40 -6.99 -11.98 -13.62
CA GLU A 40 -5.88 -12.92 -13.81
C GLU A 40 -5.79 -13.96 -12.68
N LEU A 41 -5.96 -13.55 -11.43
CA LEU A 41 -6.07 -14.47 -10.29
C LEU A 41 -7.26 -15.45 -10.47
N GLN A 42 -8.39 -14.98 -10.99
CA GLN A 42 -9.58 -15.80 -11.25
C GLN A 42 -9.38 -16.86 -12.36
N LYS A 43 -8.47 -16.62 -13.31
CA LYS A 43 -8.08 -17.61 -14.33
C LYS A 43 -7.10 -18.64 -13.77
N GLN A 44 -6.23 -18.21 -12.86
CA GLN A 44 -5.21 -19.06 -12.22
C GLN A 44 -5.83 -20.00 -11.19
N ASP A 45 -6.88 -19.55 -10.48
CA ASP A 45 -7.77 -20.40 -9.68
C ASP A 45 -9.24 -20.14 -10.03
N PRO A 46 -9.83 -20.92 -10.96
CA PRO A 46 -11.27 -20.86 -11.27
C PRO A 46 -12.20 -21.37 -10.16
N SER A 47 -11.66 -21.93 -9.06
CA SER A 47 -12.43 -22.37 -7.89
C SER A 47 -12.49 -21.31 -6.78
N ALA A 48 -11.55 -20.36 -6.77
CA ALA A 48 -11.60 -19.19 -5.89
C ALA A 48 -12.77 -18.28 -6.31
N ASP A 49 -13.77 -18.14 -5.45
CA ASP A 49 -14.96 -17.32 -5.70
C ASP A 49 -14.67 -15.82 -5.42
N LEU A 50 -13.86 -15.18 -6.28
CA LEU A 50 -13.26 -13.85 -6.03
C LEU A 50 -14.23 -12.66 -6.19
N LYS A 51 -15.50 -12.90 -6.49
CA LYS A 51 -16.59 -11.89 -6.56
C LYS A 51 -16.22 -10.61 -7.33
N LEU A 52 -15.74 -10.77 -8.56
CA LEU A 52 -15.29 -9.66 -9.42
C LEU A 52 -16.38 -8.62 -9.65
N GLU A 53 -17.65 -9.03 -9.68
CA GLU A 53 -18.81 -8.16 -9.85
C GLU A 53 -19.02 -7.22 -8.66
N GLN A 54 -18.56 -7.59 -7.47
CA GLN A 54 -18.68 -6.78 -6.24
C GLN A 54 -17.56 -5.74 -6.11
N LYS A 55 -16.47 -5.88 -6.89
CA LYS A 55 -15.34 -4.94 -6.96
C LYS A 55 -14.81 -4.50 -5.58
N TRP A 56 -14.69 -5.46 -4.66
CA TRP A 56 -14.35 -5.25 -3.24
C TRP A 56 -13.02 -4.51 -2.99
N TRP A 57 -12.13 -4.42 -4.00
CA TRP A 57 -10.90 -3.63 -3.94
C TRP A 57 -11.10 -2.12 -4.11
N VAL A 58 -12.24 -1.67 -4.66
CA VAL A 58 -12.49 -0.25 -4.99
C VAL A 58 -12.49 0.66 -3.74
N PRO A 59 -13.16 0.33 -2.62
CA PRO A 59 -13.09 1.17 -1.41
C PRO A 59 -11.67 1.30 -0.86
N SER A 60 -10.83 0.27 -1.04
CA SER A 60 -9.43 0.28 -0.61
C SER A 60 -8.56 1.18 -1.50
N LEU A 61 -8.81 1.20 -2.81
CA LEU A 61 -8.17 2.13 -3.74
C LEU A 61 -8.61 3.57 -3.49
N ASP A 62 -9.91 3.82 -3.28
CA ASP A 62 -10.43 5.16 -3.03
C ASP A 62 -9.89 5.76 -1.72
N PHE A 63 -9.74 4.92 -0.68
CA PHE A 63 -9.04 5.29 0.55
C PHE A 63 -7.54 5.53 0.33
N GLY A 64 -6.89 4.71 -0.50
CA GLY A 64 -5.49 4.89 -0.89
C GLY A 64 -5.23 6.20 -1.63
N SER A 65 -6.07 6.56 -2.61
CA SER A 65 -6.02 7.85 -3.30
C SER A 65 -6.24 9.02 -2.33
N TYR A 66 -7.27 8.95 -1.47
CA TYR A 66 -7.50 9.97 -0.45
C TYR A 66 -6.26 10.21 0.45
N LEU A 67 -5.55 9.16 0.87
CA LEU A 67 -4.33 9.27 1.66
C LEU A 67 -3.09 9.72 0.86
N GLN A 68 -3.12 9.64 -0.47
CA GLN A 68 -2.08 10.21 -1.35
C GLN A 68 -2.32 11.71 -1.60
N ASP A 69 -3.59 12.12 -1.69
CA ASP A 69 -3.97 13.53 -1.85
C ASP A 69 -3.88 14.32 -0.52
N ALA A 70 -4.16 13.68 0.62
CA ALA A 70 -4.24 14.33 1.93
C ALA A 70 -2.93 14.36 2.74
N LEU A 71 -1.91 13.59 2.35
CA LEU A 71 -0.65 13.43 3.11
C LEU A 71 0.58 13.66 2.22
N PRO A 72 1.66 14.27 2.73
CA PRO A 72 2.95 14.28 2.03
C PRO A 72 3.43 12.85 1.72
N GLN A 73 4.14 12.68 0.60
CA GLN A 73 4.62 11.38 0.12
C GLN A 73 5.37 10.58 1.19
N GLU A 74 6.17 11.23 2.03
CA GLU A 74 6.88 10.59 3.15
C GLU A 74 5.92 10.01 4.21
N ILE A 75 4.93 10.79 4.64
CA ILE A 75 3.92 10.36 5.63
C ILE A 75 3.05 9.24 5.04
N SER A 76 2.68 9.34 3.76
CA SER A 76 1.98 8.28 3.03
C SER A 76 2.82 7.00 2.96
N ALA A 77 4.13 7.09 2.70
CA ALA A 77 5.05 5.93 2.71
C ALA A 77 5.18 5.30 4.11
N GLN A 78 5.32 6.11 5.17
CA GLN A 78 5.34 5.62 6.56
C GLN A 78 4.02 4.92 6.94
N PHE A 79 2.88 5.48 6.55
CA PHE A 79 1.57 4.87 6.75
C PHE A 79 1.43 3.52 6.01
N ASN A 80 1.85 3.47 4.74
CA ASN A 80 1.85 2.24 3.96
C ASN A 80 2.76 1.16 4.56
N ALA A 81 3.88 1.53 5.19
CA ALA A 81 4.74 0.59 5.90
C ALA A 81 4.07 -0.02 7.15
N ILE A 82 3.27 0.77 7.89
CA ILE A 82 2.45 0.26 9.01
C ILE A 82 1.45 -0.78 8.51
N PHE A 83 0.78 -0.52 7.38
CA PHE A 83 -0.20 -1.44 6.79
C PHE A 83 0.44 -2.70 6.20
N ALA A 84 1.57 -2.57 5.51
CA ALA A 84 2.33 -3.71 5.02
C ALA A 84 2.72 -4.65 6.18
N LYS A 85 3.10 -4.10 7.35
CA LYS A 85 3.42 -4.91 8.52
C LYS A 85 2.17 -5.56 9.14
N LEU A 86 1.05 -4.85 9.22
CA LEU A 86 -0.23 -5.41 9.69
C LEU A 86 -0.69 -6.62 8.85
N ILE A 87 -0.51 -6.55 7.52
CA ILE A 87 -0.82 -7.64 6.58
C ILE A 87 0.15 -8.82 6.77
N GLN A 88 1.45 -8.56 6.92
CA GLN A 88 2.46 -9.59 7.19
C GLN A 88 2.18 -10.34 8.49
N ASP A 89 1.78 -9.61 9.55
CA ASP A 89 1.42 -10.18 10.85
C ASP A 89 -0.03 -10.74 10.87
N LYS A 90 -0.59 -11.01 9.68
CA LYS A 90 -1.91 -11.65 9.44
C LYS A 90 -3.05 -11.04 10.26
N PHE A 91 -3.03 -9.74 10.52
CA PHE A 91 -4.01 -9.04 11.35
C PHE A 91 -4.17 -9.59 12.79
N ALA A 92 -3.09 -10.13 13.38
CA ALA A 92 -3.09 -10.54 14.79
C ALA A 92 -3.58 -9.40 15.72
N PRO A 93 -4.33 -9.67 16.80
CA PRO A 93 -4.91 -8.60 17.64
C PRO A 93 -3.89 -7.59 18.16
N GLU A 94 -2.70 -8.05 18.56
CA GLU A 94 -1.59 -7.22 18.99
C GLU A 94 -0.96 -6.42 17.83
N ALA A 95 -0.98 -6.95 16.60
CA ALA A 95 -0.54 -6.24 15.40
C ALA A 95 -1.56 -5.17 14.99
N VAL A 96 -2.87 -5.43 15.10
CA VAL A 96 -3.95 -4.45 14.88
C VAL A 96 -3.85 -3.31 15.88
N ALA A 97 -3.74 -3.62 17.18
CA ALA A 97 -3.59 -2.62 18.24
C ALA A 97 -2.31 -1.78 18.06
N LYS A 98 -1.19 -2.42 17.69
CA LYS A 98 0.07 -1.75 17.38
C LYS A 98 -0.04 -0.84 16.15
N ALA A 99 -0.63 -1.32 15.05
CA ALA A 99 -0.83 -0.54 13.84
C ALA A 99 -1.70 0.69 14.11
N ARG A 100 -2.82 0.52 14.82
CA ARG A 100 -3.71 1.62 15.25
C ARG A 100 -2.99 2.64 16.10
N LYS A 101 -2.15 2.20 17.04
CA LYS A 101 -1.29 3.09 17.82
C LYS A 101 -0.31 3.87 16.93
N GLN A 102 0.42 3.20 16.04
CA GLN A 102 1.38 3.85 15.15
C GLN A 102 0.72 4.83 14.18
N SER A 103 -0.48 4.54 13.66
CA SER A 103 -1.25 5.48 12.84
C SER A 103 -1.66 6.73 13.62
N ARG A 104 -1.99 6.61 14.91
CA ARG A 104 -2.25 7.78 15.78
C ARG A 104 -0.98 8.58 16.01
N GLU A 105 0.13 7.94 16.38
CA GLU A 105 1.42 8.60 16.61
C GLU A 105 1.93 9.35 15.36
N LEU A 106 1.65 8.83 14.15
CA LEU A 106 2.01 9.46 12.87
C LEU A 106 1.08 10.61 12.45
N LEU A 107 -0.23 10.51 12.71
CA LEU A 107 -1.23 11.40 12.10
C LEU A 107 -1.93 12.38 13.06
N GLN A 108 -1.93 12.13 14.37
CA GLN A 108 -2.78 12.87 15.32
C GLN A 108 -2.41 14.36 15.46
N ALA A 109 -1.13 14.72 15.30
CA ALA A 109 -0.65 16.08 15.51
C ALA A 109 -0.94 17.02 14.32
N GLU A 110 -0.68 16.55 13.09
CA GLU A 110 -0.71 17.39 11.87
C GLU A 110 -1.82 17.00 10.88
N TYR A 111 -2.33 15.76 10.94
CA TYR A 111 -3.28 15.21 9.97
C TYR A 111 -4.54 14.60 10.64
N PRO A 112 -5.21 15.29 11.58
CA PRO A 112 -6.31 14.71 12.36
C PRO A 112 -7.51 14.24 11.50
N GLN A 113 -7.77 14.90 10.37
CA GLN A 113 -8.81 14.47 9.42
C GLN A 113 -8.46 13.16 8.71
N ALA A 114 -7.19 12.97 8.34
CA ALA A 114 -6.73 11.70 7.79
C ALA A 114 -6.79 10.60 8.85
N LEU A 115 -6.44 10.89 10.10
CA LEU A 115 -6.57 9.95 11.22
C LEU A 115 -8.03 9.55 11.47
N GLU A 116 -8.97 10.50 11.46
CA GLU A 116 -10.40 10.21 11.56
C GLU A 116 -10.84 9.26 10.45
N ARG A 117 -10.43 9.53 9.20
CA ARG A 117 -10.77 8.67 8.06
C ARG A 117 -10.14 7.28 8.14
N VAL A 118 -8.93 7.16 8.68
CA VAL A 118 -8.26 5.88 8.97
C VAL A 118 -9.02 5.09 10.04
N GLU A 119 -9.41 5.74 11.14
CA GLU A 119 -10.20 5.13 12.21
C GLU A 119 -11.55 4.66 11.70
N GLU A 120 -12.25 5.46 10.88
CA GLU A 120 -13.53 5.08 10.26
C GLU A 120 -13.43 3.92 9.26
N THR A 121 -12.41 3.94 8.40
CA THR A 121 -12.35 3.06 7.21
C THR A 121 -11.65 1.74 7.51
N VAL A 122 -10.77 1.72 8.50
CA VAL A 122 -9.98 0.54 8.88
C VAL A 122 -10.37 0.04 10.26
N PHE A 123 -10.10 0.82 11.32
CA PHE A 123 -10.14 0.31 12.70
C PHE A 123 -11.54 0.23 13.30
N LYS A 124 -12.55 0.85 12.68
CA LYS A 124 -13.98 0.74 13.03
C LYS A 124 -14.48 -0.70 13.08
N ASN A 125 -13.93 -1.57 12.23
CA ASN A 125 -14.35 -2.96 12.09
C ASN A 125 -13.34 -3.93 12.74
N GLU A 126 -12.77 -3.59 13.90
CA GLU A 126 -11.72 -4.38 14.56
C GLU A 126 -12.07 -5.88 14.75
N ALA A 127 -13.36 -6.20 14.94
CA ALA A 127 -13.86 -7.57 15.00
C ALA A 127 -13.68 -8.38 13.70
N GLN A 128 -13.71 -7.73 12.52
CA GLN A 128 -13.45 -8.37 11.23
C GLN A 128 -11.98 -8.76 11.07
N PHE A 129 -11.04 -8.01 11.66
CA PHE A 129 -9.63 -8.42 11.71
C PHE A 129 -9.43 -9.66 12.59
N ALA A 130 -10.11 -9.75 13.74
CA ALA A 130 -10.08 -10.94 14.59
C ALA A 130 -10.74 -12.17 13.93
N GLU A 131 -11.63 -11.97 12.95
CA GLU A 131 -12.17 -13.05 12.11
C GLU A 131 -11.20 -13.46 10.99
N LEU A 132 -10.67 -12.48 10.26
CA LEU A 132 -9.69 -12.69 9.21
C LEU A 132 -8.43 -13.38 9.74
N HIS A 133 -7.96 -13.01 10.94
CA HIS A 133 -6.82 -13.64 11.60
C HIS A 133 -7.07 -15.13 11.89
N ARG A 134 -8.24 -15.49 12.46
CA ARG A 134 -8.64 -16.89 12.70
C ARG A 134 -8.66 -17.70 11.39
N HIS A 135 -9.16 -17.11 10.31
CA HIS A 135 -9.15 -17.76 9.00
C HIS A 135 -7.73 -17.94 8.45
N LEU A 136 -6.89 -16.90 8.50
CA LEU A 136 -5.51 -16.93 8.00
C LEU A 136 -4.56 -17.81 8.81
N GLN A 137 -4.85 -18.10 10.08
CA GLN A 137 -4.20 -19.17 10.85
C GLN A 137 -4.58 -20.56 10.33
N GLY A 138 -5.87 -20.77 9.99
CA GLY A 138 -6.37 -22.03 9.45
C GLY A 138 -5.70 -22.43 8.13
N VAL A 139 -5.37 -21.46 7.26
CA VAL A 139 -4.70 -21.73 5.97
C VAL A 139 -3.32 -22.38 6.14
N ASP A 140 -2.55 -22.02 7.19
CA ASP A 140 -1.24 -22.64 7.45
C ASP A 140 -1.36 -24.13 7.84
N SER A 141 -2.50 -24.54 8.40
CA SER A 141 -2.74 -25.92 8.85
C SER A 141 -3.13 -26.91 7.74
N ILE A 142 -3.34 -26.44 6.51
CA ILE A 142 -3.67 -27.29 5.35
C ILE A 142 -2.43 -28.09 4.84
N GLY A 143 -1.26 -27.92 5.48
CA GLY A 143 -0.04 -28.69 5.19
C GLY A 143 0.01 -30.14 5.72
N CYS A 144 -0.96 -30.59 6.54
CA CYS A 144 -0.91 -31.90 7.22
C CYS A 144 -2.25 -32.66 7.23
N ALA A 145 -2.92 -32.75 6.08
CA ALA A 145 -4.17 -33.50 5.90
C ALA A 145 -4.05 -34.59 4.80
N GLY A 146 -2.94 -35.35 4.80
CA GLY A 146 -2.63 -36.26 3.69
C GLY A 146 -1.46 -37.23 3.92
N GLY A 147 -1.33 -37.81 5.11
CA GLY A 147 -0.30 -38.82 5.40
C GLY A 147 -0.64 -39.66 6.63
N ASN A 148 -0.45 -40.98 6.55
CA ASN A 148 -0.74 -41.91 7.64
C ASN A 148 0.16 -41.68 8.86
N CYS A 149 -0.41 -41.94 10.04
CA CYS A 149 0.29 -42.60 11.14
C CYS A 149 0.13 -44.12 11.00
#